data_AF-A0A970JQL6-F1
#
_entry.id   AF-A0A970JQL6-F1
#
_cell.length_a   1.000
_cell.length_b   1.000
_cell.length_c   1.000
_cell.angle_alpha   90.00
_cell.angle_beta   90.00
_cell.angle_gamma   90.00
#
_symmetry.space_group_name_H-M   'P 1'
#
loop_
_entity.id
_entity.type
_entity.pdbx_description
1 polymer ?
#
loop_
_entity_poly.entity_id
_entity_poly.type
_entity_poly.pdbx_seq_one_letter_code
_entity_poly.pdbx_strand_id
1 'polypeptide(L)' 'IIIGDGAVVGAGAVVSKDIPPYAVVVGNPAKIIKYRFSEDRVDALLRIRWWDLPKEKLAEVERLLFDIDSFIKIFDV' A
#
# COMPACT_ATOMS: atom_id res chain seq x y z
N ILE A 1 11.39 -4.83 -13.60
CA ILE A 1 11.33 -3.98 -12.39
C ILE A 1 9.90 -3.52 -12.25
N ILE A 2 9.19 -4.11 -11.29
CA ILE A 2 7.83 -3.80 -10.90
C ILE A 2 7.89 -3.18 -9.50
N ILE A 3 7.17 -2.08 -9.29
CA ILE A 3 6.97 -1.48 -7.97
C ILE A 3 5.51 -1.74 -7.60
N GLY A 4 5.28 -2.58 -6.59
CA GLY A 4 3.94 -2.92 -6.15
C GLY A 4 3.18 -1.74 -5.54
N ASP A 5 1.85 -1.81 -5.61
CA ASP A 5 0.97 -0.77 -5.09
C ASP A 5 1.25 -0.49 -3.61
N GLY A 6 1.26 0.79 -3.24
CA GLY A 6 1.51 1.23 -1.87
C GLY A 6 2.93 1.02 -1.35
N ALA A 7 3.89 0.56 -2.16
CA ALA A 7 5.30 0.44 -1.75
C ALA A 7 5.92 1.81 -1.42
N VAL A 8 6.90 1.81 -0.51
CA VAL A 8 7.65 3.00 -0.08
C VAL A 8 9.12 2.80 -0.39
N VAL A 9 9.67 3.66 -1.25
CA VAL A 9 11.09 3.68 -1.61
C VAL A 9 11.77 4.84 -0.89
N GLY A 10 12.71 4.53 -0.01
CA GLY A 10 13.46 5.54 0.72
C GLY A 10 14.38 6.36 -0.19
N ALA A 11 14.64 7.61 0.22
CA ALA A 11 15.54 8.50 -0.51
C ALA A 11 16.94 7.86 -0.70
N GLY A 12 17.48 7.97 -1.92
CA GLY A 12 18.79 7.41 -2.27
C GLY A 12 18.84 5.88 -2.44
N ALA A 13 17.69 5.18 -2.38
CA ALA A 13 17.65 3.74 -2.62
C ALA A 13 17.88 3.41 -4.11
N VAL A 14 18.59 2.32 -4.38
CA VAL A 14 18.79 1.79 -5.75
C VAL A 14 18.03 0.47 -5.90
N VAL A 15 16.88 0.56 -6.54
CA VAL A 15 15.99 -0.59 -6.79
C VAL A 15 16.50 -1.38 -7.99
N SER A 16 17.03 -2.57 -7.72
CA SER A 16 17.58 -3.49 -8.73
C SER A 16 16.73 -4.75 -8.93
N LYS A 17 15.63 -4.90 -8.20
CA LYS A 17 14.71 -6.05 -8.22
C LYS A 17 13.27 -5.57 -8.04
N ASP A 18 12.31 -6.44 -8.35
CA ASP A 18 10.89 -6.16 -8.13
C ASP A 18 10.59 -5.96 -6.64
N ILE A 19 9.71 -5.01 -6.34
CA ILE A 19 9.33 -4.63 -4.98
C ILE A 19 7.88 -5.07 -4.73
N PRO A 20 7.62 -5.90 -3.70
CA PRO A 20 6.27 -6.31 -3.36
C PRO A 20 5.37 -5.14 -2.98
N PRO A 21 4.04 -5.26 -3.13
CA PRO A 21 3.09 -4.27 -2.65
C PRO A 21 3.30 -3.95 -1.17
N TYR A 22 3.12 -2.68 -0.81
CA TYR A 22 3.25 -2.18 0.56
C TYR A 22 4.58 -2.43 1.28
N ALA A 23 5.60 -2.94 0.58
CA ALA A 23 6.94 -3.08 1.12
C ALA A 23 7.61 -1.71 1.30
N VAL A 24 8.41 -1.58 2.35
CA VAL A 24 9.27 -0.41 2.59
C VAL A 24 10.70 -0.82 2.31
N VAL A 25 11.35 -0.16 1.35
CA VAL A 25 12.70 -0.49 0.89
C VAL A 25 13.66 0.70 1.01
N VAL A 26 14.91 0.42 1.38
CA VAL A 26 15.98 1.42 1.50
C VAL A 26 17.34 0.84 1.08
N GLY A 27 18.30 1.71 0.77
CA GLY A 27 19.71 1.35 0.54
C GLY A 27 20.08 1.08 -0.93
N ASN A 28 21.37 0.83 -1.16
CA ASN A 28 21.95 0.52 -2.48
C ASN A 28 22.85 -0.73 -2.35
N PRO A 29 22.42 -1.93 -2.80
CA PRO A 29 21.11 -2.21 -3.40
C PRO A 29 19.98 -2.13 -2.37
N ALA A 30 18.77 -1.77 -2.83
CA ALA A 30 17.61 -1.64 -1.98
C ALA A 30 17.21 -2.98 -1.33
N LYS A 31 16.90 -2.96 -0.03
CA LYS A 31 16.42 -4.11 0.75
C LYS A 31 15.10 -3.77 1.45
N ILE A 32 14.22 -4.76 1.56
CA ILE A 32 12.99 -4.65 2.34
C ILE A 32 13.37 -4.57 3.82
N ILE A 33 12.90 -3.54 4.51
CA ILE A 33 13.11 -3.34 5.96
C ILE A 33 11.85 -3.61 6.78
N LYS A 34 10.66 -3.45 6.18
CA LYS A 34 9.35 -3.75 6.77
C LYS A 34 8.27 -3.68 5.71
N TYR A 35 7.05 -4.06 6.08
CA TYR A 35 5.82 -3.74 5.35
C TYR A 35 5.06 -2.64 6.08
N ARG A 36 4.24 -1.87 5.34
CA ARG A 36 3.39 -0.81 5.93
C ARG A 36 2.29 -1.37 6.83
N PHE A 37 1.77 -2.54 6.47
CA PHE A 37 0.66 -3.21 7.14
C PHE A 37 0.96 -4.70 7.27
N SER A 38 0.13 -5.41 8.04
CA SER A 38 0.10 -6.86 8.08
C SER A 38 -0.39 -7.44 6.74
N GLU A 39 -0.05 -8.70 6.47
CA GLU A 39 -0.35 -9.37 5.21
C GLU A 39 -1.85 -9.39 4.89
N ASP A 40 -2.69 -9.69 5.88
CA ASP A 40 -4.16 -9.67 5.77
C ASP A 40 -4.71 -8.30 5.36
N ARG A 41 -4.14 -7.22 5.90
CA ARG A 41 -4.52 -5.85 5.55
C ARG A 41 -4.03 -5.47 4.15
N VAL A 42 -2.83 -5.92 3.76
CA VAL A 42 -2.31 -5.71 2.40
C VAL A 42 -3.22 -6.38 1.38
N ASP A 43 -3.60 -7.63 1.63
CA ASP A 43 -4.49 -8.38 0.74
C ASP A 43 -5.86 -7.71 0.60
N ALA A 44 -6.44 -7.24 1.70
CA ALA A 44 -7.68 -6.47 1.66
C ALA A 44 -7.55 -5.20 0.82
N LEU A 45 -6.49 -4.40 1.04
CA LEU A 45 -6.28 -3.16 0.28
C LEU A 45 -6.06 -3.42 -1.22
N LEU A 46 -5.38 -4.51 -1.58
CA LEU A 46 -5.16 -4.92 -2.97
C LEU A 46 -6.44 -5.44 -3.65
N ARG A 47 -7.39 -6.01 -2.89
CA ARG A 47 -8.74 -6.33 -3.40
C ARG A 47 -9.57 -5.07 -3.60
N ILE A 48 -9.59 -4.18 -2.60
CA ILE A 48 -10.39 -2.95 -2.61
C ILE A 48 -9.94 -2.01 -3.74
N ARG A 49 -8.62 -1.89 -3.96
CA ARG A 49 -8.01 -0.96 -4.93
C ARG A 49 -8.62 0.44 -4.85
N TRP A 50 -8.57 1.03 -3.65
CA TRP A 50 -9.32 2.26 -3.35
C TRP A 50 -8.97 3.44 -4.27
N TRP A 51 -7.76 3.43 -4.84
CA TRP A 51 -7.29 4.40 -5.83
C TRP A 51 -8.01 4.31 -7.19
N ASP A 52 -8.67 3.20 -7.49
CA ASP A 52 -9.47 2.99 -8.70
C ASP A 52 -10.98 3.26 -8.47
N LEU A 53 -11.39 3.60 -7.24
CA LEU A 53 -12.80 3.85 -6.93
C LEU A 53 -13.33 5.11 -7.61
N PRO A 54 -14.64 5.15 -7.93
CA PRO A 54 -15.28 6.33 -8.48
C PRO A 54 -15.16 7.52 -7.51
N LYS A 55 -15.06 8.73 -8.06
CA LYS A 55 -14.74 9.96 -7.32
C LYS A 55 -15.69 10.21 -6.14
N GLU A 56 -16.95 9.81 -6.28
CA GLU A 56 -18.00 9.94 -5.27
C GLU A 56 -17.65 9.20 -3.97
N LYS A 57 -16.82 8.15 -4.06
CA LYS A 57 -16.34 7.38 -2.91
C LYS A 57 -15.11 7.99 -2.22
N LEU A 58 -14.38 8.90 -2.86
CA LEU A 58 -13.14 9.45 -2.30
C LEU A 58 -13.37 10.24 -1.00
N ALA A 59 -14.52 10.89 -0.85
CA ALA A 59 -14.88 11.58 0.40
C ALA A 59 -15.07 10.61 1.57
N GLU A 60 -15.54 9.39 1.29
CA GLU A 60 -15.67 8.33 2.29
C GLU A 60 -14.31 7.72 2.62
N VAL A 61 -13.46 7.50 1.62
CA VAL A 61 -12.06 7.07 1.80
C VAL A 61 -11.29 8.06 2.68
N GLU A 62 -11.38 9.36 2.40
CA GLU A 62 -10.68 10.43 3.12
C GLU A 62 -10.98 10.40 4.62
N ARG A 63 -12.25 10.18 4.98
CA ARG A 63 -12.70 10.10 6.39
C ARG A 63 -12.09 8.93 7.16
N LEU A 64 -11.67 7.89 6.45
CA LEU A 64 -11.21 6.62 7.02
C LEU A 64 -9.69 6.41 6.86
N LEU A 65 -8.96 7.37 6.28
CA LEU A 65 -7.52 7.25 6.03
C LEU A 65 -6.68 6.89 7.26
N PHE A 66 -7.13 7.30 8.45
CA PHE A 66 -6.45 7.06 9.72
C PHE A 66 -7.01 5.87 10.53
N ASP A 67 -8.06 5.22 10.02
CA ASP A 67 -8.67 4.03 10.62
C ASP A 67 -8.82 2.94 9.56
N ILE A 68 -7.73 2.21 9.37
CA ILE A 68 -7.64 1.14 8.37
C ILE A 68 -8.60 -0.04 8.66
N ASP A 69 -8.90 -0.32 9.92
CA ASP A 69 -9.76 -1.45 10.27
C ASP A 69 -11.21 -1.14 9.92
N SER A 70 -11.67 0.08 10.23
CA SER A 70 -12.98 0.55 9.78
C SER A 70 -13.04 0.69 8.26
N PHE A 71 -11.95 1.15 7.63
CA PHE A 71 -11.85 1.21 6.17
C PHE A 71 -12.06 -0.16 5.52
N ILE A 72 -11.29 -1.17 5.94
CA ILE A 72 -11.40 -2.53 5.40
C ILE A 72 -12.80 -3.09 5.63
N LYS A 73 -13.37 -2.92 6.82
CA LYS A 73 -14.71 -3.39 7.15
C LYS A 73 -15.81 -2.83 6.24
N ILE A 74 -15.65 -1.60 5.74
CA ILE A 74 -16.65 -0.92 4.89
C ILE A 74 -16.46 -1.29 3.41
N PHE A 75 -15.22 -1.43 2.96
CA PHE A 75 -14.90 -1.52 1.53
C PHE A 75 -14.51 -2.91 1.03
N ASP A 76 -14.09 -3.83 1.91
CA ASP A 76 -13.77 -5.23 1.55
C ASP A 76 -15.05 -6.07 1.61
N VAL A 77 -15.80 -6.09 0.50
CA VAL A 77 -17.08 -6.80 0.34
C VAL A 77 -16.95 -7.98 -0.62
#